data_AF-A0A167B4S8-F1
#
_entry.id   AF-A0A167B4S8-F1
#
_cell.length_a   1.000
_cell.length_b   1.000
_cell.length_c   1.000
_cell.angle_alpha   90.00
_cell.angle_beta   90.00
_cell.angle_gamma   90.00
#
_symmetry.space_group_name_H-M   'P 1'
#
loop_
_entity.id
_entity.type
_entity.pdbx_description
1 polymer ?
#
loop_
_entity_poly.entity_id
_entity_poly.type
_entity_poly.pdbx_seq_one_letter_code
_entity_poly.pdbx_strand_id
1 'polypeptide(L)'
;MKNLVHLTIAATLAIGAVANSHRHLHRHARKDIGSKAEKRAFDTTVLAAGPTETVYQLGDKIMPAEQAEAGLKKGDYVVVGESTPTYTPPPPPPPPKPTTTSVKNLGAQFLEKPSSSTNPPEPSTTSQPPPPKSTQAPKPTQPTKPSTPSGGTGLNAKFPSGQIKCSQFPSDYGAVAVNYLGLGGYTGVQSVPGFSMKSSLKIATINSGESCNPETMCSYACPPGYQKSQWSKAQGAKKESVGGLYCNSDGYLELTRDSNPTLCEPGAGGVSIKNDLDQVISTCRTDYPGTESMTIPNEAQPNELIPLTNPESSNYYVWDGQPTTAQYYVNKKGLAAKDACLWNCPNDPKGCGNWAPINIGVGMSSDGNTYISVFQNLPTSNAKLDFNIEIIGDVSSKCGYRNGNFIGGATGCTTAMKKGGKAVVRYY
;
A
#
# COMPACT_ATOMS: atom_id res chain seq x y z
N MET A 1 61.32 17.67 2.99
CA MET A 1 60.46 18.29 1.96
C MET A 1 59.40 17.27 1.57
N LYS A 2 58.18 17.38 2.08
CA LYS A 2 57.04 16.57 1.62
C LYS A 2 56.32 17.41 0.57
N ASN A 3 56.33 16.99 -0.68
CA ASN A 3 55.65 17.68 -1.77
C ASN A 3 54.13 17.58 -1.53
N LEU A 4 53.49 18.69 -1.17
CA LEU A 4 52.04 18.81 -1.26
C LEU A 4 51.67 18.88 -2.75
N VAL A 5 51.01 17.85 -3.26
CA VAL A 5 50.38 17.87 -4.58
C VAL A 5 48.97 18.42 -4.38
N HIS A 6 48.73 19.67 -4.77
CA HIS A 6 47.39 20.26 -4.73
C HIS A 6 46.55 19.70 -5.88
N LEU A 7 45.47 18.99 -5.55
CA LEU A 7 44.51 18.46 -6.50
C LEU A 7 43.21 19.29 -6.48
N THR A 8 42.66 19.56 -7.66
CA THR A 8 41.57 20.52 -7.88
C THR A 8 40.20 19.85 -7.99
N ILE A 9 39.23 20.24 -7.13
CA ILE A 9 37.86 19.70 -7.12
C ILE A 9 36.84 20.74 -7.61
N ALA A 10 35.89 20.32 -8.45
CA ALA A 10 34.68 21.07 -8.81
C ALA A 10 33.44 20.47 -8.13
N ALA A 11 32.52 21.32 -7.68
CA ALA A 11 31.25 20.90 -7.06
C ALA A 11 30.05 21.33 -7.92
N THR A 12 29.16 20.40 -8.23
CA THR A 12 27.94 20.63 -9.04
C THR A 12 26.72 20.10 -8.31
N LEU A 13 25.67 20.92 -8.17
CA LEU A 13 24.39 20.47 -7.63
C LEU A 13 23.61 19.73 -8.74
N ALA A 14 23.40 18.42 -8.57
CA ALA A 14 22.60 17.58 -9.46
C ALA A 14 21.26 17.19 -8.80
N ILE A 15 20.21 17.07 -9.60
CA ILE A 15 18.91 16.56 -9.13
C ILE A 15 18.97 15.04 -9.19
N GLY A 16 19.33 14.40 -8.07
CA GLY A 16 19.41 12.94 -7.94
C GLY A 16 18.20 12.38 -7.19
N ALA A 17 17.53 11.38 -7.78
CA ALA A 17 16.51 10.59 -7.10
C ALA A 17 17.14 9.30 -6.57
N VAL A 18 17.58 9.30 -5.31
CA VAL A 18 17.95 8.09 -4.59
C VAL A 18 17.52 8.19 -3.13
N ALA A 19 16.86 7.15 -2.66
CA ALA A 19 16.52 6.97 -1.26
C ALA A 19 17.69 6.28 -0.55
N ASN A 20 18.29 6.95 0.46
CA ASN A 20 18.78 6.22 1.61
C ASN A 20 18.89 7.09 2.88
N SER A 21 18.61 6.44 3.99
CA SER A 21 18.64 6.96 5.35
C SER A 21 20.03 7.43 5.79
N HIS A 22 20.14 8.49 6.60
CA HIS A 22 20.93 8.52 7.84
C HIS A 22 20.63 9.77 8.69
N ARG A 23 20.90 9.63 9.99
CA ARG A 23 20.59 10.54 11.11
C ARG A 23 21.45 11.79 11.09
N HIS A 24 20.86 12.96 11.38
CA HIS A 24 21.54 14.01 12.15
C HIS A 24 20.59 14.70 13.13
N LEU A 25 21.08 14.86 14.36
CA LEU A 25 20.59 15.80 15.37
C LEU A 25 20.56 17.21 14.76
N HIS A 26 19.64 18.07 15.18
CA HIS A 26 19.97 19.36 15.80
C HIS A 26 18.78 19.95 16.57
N ARG A 27 19.16 20.71 17.59
CA ARG A 27 18.40 21.35 18.65
C ARG A 27 17.92 22.74 18.20
N HIS A 28 17.15 23.39 19.08
CA HIS A 28 16.74 24.82 19.13
C HIS A 28 15.35 25.12 18.54
N ALA A 29 14.51 25.97 19.10
CA ALA A 29 14.39 26.62 20.41
C ALA A 29 12.96 27.20 20.46
N ARG A 30 12.35 27.30 21.64
CA ARG A 30 10.99 27.85 21.81
C ARG A 30 10.93 29.35 21.47
N LYS A 31 9.80 29.79 20.93
CA LYS A 31 9.16 31.08 21.23
C LYS A 31 7.64 30.98 21.08
N ASP A 32 6.94 31.21 22.18
CA ASP A 32 5.50 31.48 22.24
C ASP A 32 5.20 32.87 21.65
N ILE A 33 4.00 33.05 21.05
CA ILE A 33 3.09 34.22 21.18
C ILE A 33 1.90 34.05 20.20
N GLY A 34 0.68 34.01 20.77
CA GLY A 34 -0.49 34.84 20.40
C GLY A 34 -1.16 34.73 19.02
N SER A 35 -2.38 34.18 19.03
CA SER A 35 -3.37 34.12 17.93
C SER A 35 -3.74 35.46 17.27
N LYS A 36 -3.90 35.47 15.95
CA LYS A 36 -4.95 36.23 15.22
C LYS A 36 -5.40 35.46 13.98
N ALA A 37 -6.70 35.27 13.85
CA ALA A 37 -7.34 34.72 12.66
C ALA A 37 -7.31 35.76 11.54
N GLU A 38 -6.66 35.42 10.43
CA GLU A 38 -6.69 36.19 9.20
C GLU A 38 -7.11 35.28 8.04
N LYS A 39 -8.11 35.74 7.28
CA LYS A 39 -8.72 35.06 6.14
C LYS A 39 -7.64 34.72 5.12
N ARG A 40 -7.32 33.44 4.94
CA ARG A 40 -6.37 33.01 3.91
C ARG A 40 -7.06 32.94 2.56
N ALA A 41 -6.54 33.75 1.64
CA ALA A 41 -6.70 33.62 0.21
C ALA A 41 -6.33 32.20 -0.24
N PHE A 42 -6.94 31.76 -1.33
CA PHE A 42 -6.74 30.46 -1.96
C PHE A 42 -5.25 30.14 -2.10
N ASP A 43 -4.86 29.02 -1.49
CA ASP A 43 -3.48 28.58 -1.46
C ASP A 43 -3.05 28.21 -2.89
N THR A 44 -2.16 29.04 -3.42
CA THR A 44 -1.51 28.84 -4.71
C THR A 44 -0.60 27.63 -4.54
N THR A 45 -0.75 26.59 -5.35
CA THR A 45 0.21 25.48 -5.38
C THR A 45 1.59 26.01 -5.75
N VAL A 46 2.44 26.21 -4.74
CA VAL A 46 3.87 26.45 -4.91
C VAL A 46 4.49 25.10 -5.23
N LEU A 47 4.95 24.93 -6.47
CA LEU A 47 5.80 23.80 -6.85
C LEU A 47 7.13 23.97 -6.10
N ALA A 48 7.33 23.22 -5.01
CA ALA A 48 8.61 23.17 -4.33
C ALA A 48 9.61 22.43 -5.21
N ALA A 49 10.78 23.02 -5.47
CA ALA A 49 11.88 22.36 -6.16
C ALA A 49 12.25 21.07 -5.40
N GLY A 50 12.45 19.96 -6.13
CA GLY A 50 12.88 18.69 -5.55
C GLY A 50 14.24 18.79 -4.85
N PRO A 51 14.59 17.82 -3.99
CA PRO A 51 15.87 17.83 -3.29
C PRO A 51 17.06 17.87 -4.26
N THR A 52 18.03 18.73 -3.98
CA THR A 52 19.29 18.86 -4.74
C THR A 52 20.42 18.12 -4.03
N GLU A 53 21.24 17.39 -4.77
CA GLU A 53 22.42 16.68 -4.27
C GLU A 53 23.70 17.36 -4.76
N THR A 54 24.69 17.56 -3.88
CA THR A 54 25.99 18.12 -4.25
C THR A 54 26.92 17.01 -4.73
N VAL A 55 27.29 17.04 -6.00
CA VAL A 55 28.24 16.13 -6.63
C VAL A 55 29.64 16.74 -6.58
N TYR A 56 30.61 15.98 -6.08
CA TYR A 56 32.03 16.37 -6.07
C TYR A 56 32.78 15.67 -7.19
N GLN A 57 33.58 16.42 -7.94
CA GLN A 57 34.34 15.91 -9.07
C GLN A 57 35.81 16.31 -8.96
N LEU A 58 36.71 15.32 -9.07
CA LEU A 58 38.16 15.53 -9.10
C LEU A 58 38.68 15.15 -10.49
N GLY A 59 39.06 16.14 -11.30
CA GLY A 59 39.32 15.94 -12.73
C GLY A 59 38.04 15.51 -13.48
N ASP A 60 38.08 14.39 -14.22
CA ASP A 60 36.92 13.84 -14.94
C ASP A 60 36.17 12.73 -14.18
N LYS A 61 36.46 12.54 -12.88
CA LYS A 61 35.86 11.48 -12.06
C LYS A 61 35.00 12.05 -10.94
N ILE A 62 33.76 11.56 -10.85
CA ILE A 62 32.87 11.80 -9.72
C ILE A 62 33.41 11.04 -8.51
N MET A 63 33.44 11.70 -7.35
CA MET A 63 33.93 11.13 -6.10
C MET A 63 32.85 11.16 -5.01
N PRO A 64 32.87 10.20 -4.06
CA PRO A 64 31.96 10.21 -2.92
C PRO A 64 32.13 11.48 -2.07
N ALA A 65 31.02 12.06 -1.61
CA ALA A 65 31.02 13.29 -0.81
C ALA A 65 31.90 13.19 0.45
N GLU A 66 31.85 12.05 1.14
CA GLU A 66 32.65 11.79 2.35
C GLU A 66 34.16 11.86 2.07
N GLN A 67 34.59 11.40 0.89
CA GLN A 67 36.00 11.42 0.50
C GLN A 67 36.46 12.83 0.10
N ALA A 68 35.60 13.59 -0.59
CA ALA A 68 35.85 14.98 -0.92
C ALA A 68 35.99 15.83 0.35
N GLU A 69 35.05 15.69 1.30
CA GLU A 69 35.09 16.40 2.58
C GLU A 69 36.32 16.07 3.42
N ALA A 70 36.71 14.79 3.48
CA ALA A 70 37.88 14.38 4.24
C ALA A 70 39.17 14.97 3.67
N GLY A 71 39.31 15.03 2.35
CA GLY A 71 40.47 15.63 1.71
C GLY A 71 40.47 17.16 1.77
N LEU A 72 39.30 17.81 1.72
CA LEU A 72 39.18 19.25 1.99
C LEU A 72 39.58 19.59 3.44
N LYS A 73 39.14 18.80 4.43
CA LYS A 73 39.49 18.98 5.87
C LYS A 73 40.97 18.74 6.15
N LYS A 74 41.62 17.86 5.38
CA LYS A 74 43.07 17.58 5.49
C LYS A 74 43.94 18.58 4.73
N GLY A 75 43.34 19.45 3.92
CA GLY A 75 44.04 20.42 3.07
C GLY A 75 44.65 19.80 1.80
N ASP A 76 44.26 18.58 1.46
CA ASP A 76 44.73 17.84 0.27
C ASP A 76 44.02 18.31 -1.01
N TYR A 77 42.82 18.90 -0.88
CA TYR A 77 41.99 19.41 -1.98
C TYR A 77 41.66 20.90 -1.84
N VAL A 78 41.43 21.57 -2.97
CA VAL A 78 40.94 22.95 -3.03
C VAL A 78 39.76 23.04 -4.01
N VAL A 79 38.70 23.76 -3.62
CA VAL A 79 37.52 24.00 -4.46
C VAL A 79 37.86 25.07 -5.51
N VAL A 80 37.72 24.73 -6.79
CA VAL A 80 38.06 25.61 -7.93
C VAL A 80 36.84 26.07 -8.74
N GLY A 81 35.64 25.59 -8.43
CA GLY A 81 34.39 26.05 -9.06
C GLY A 81 33.14 25.46 -8.42
N GLU A 82 32.09 26.27 -8.35
CA GLU A 82 30.76 25.92 -7.83
C GLU A 82 29.70 26.39 -8.84
N SER A 83 28.69 25.56 -9.11
CA SER A 83 27.54 25.97 -9.94
C SER A 83 26.22 25.54 -9.31
N THR A 84 25.27 26.48 -9.29
CA THR A 84 23.92 26.30 -8.76
C THR A 84 22.92 26.29 -9.92
N PRO A 85 22.16 25.21 -10.14
CA PRO A 85 21.15 25.18 -11.19
C PRO A 85 20.00 26.13 -10.84
N THR A 86 19.65 27.04 -11.75
CA THR A 86 18.50 27.93 -11.61
C THR A 86 17.26 27.34 -12.27
N TYR A 87 16.24 27.05 -11.48
CA TYR A 87 14.91 26.66 -11.97
C TYR A 87 14.03 27.91 -12.12
N THR A 88 13.51 28.14 -13.33
CA THR A 88 12.47 29.15 -13.58
C THR A 88 11.13 28.45 -13.83
N PRO A 89 10.12 28.61 -12.96
CA PRO A 89 8.82 28.00 -13.17
C PRO A 89 8.07 28.66 -14.35
N PRO A 90 7.24 27.90 -15.10
CA PRO A 90 6.42 28.44 -16.18
C PRO A 90 5.31 29.37 -15.65
N PRO A 91 4.86 30.37 -16.43
CA PRO A 91 3.86 31.35 -15.99
C PRO A 91 2.48 30.70 -15.75
N PRO A 92 1.70 31.21 -14.77
CA PRO A 92 0.42 30.64 -14.39
C PRO A 92 -0.66 30.86 -15.47
N PRO A 93 -1.63 29.92 -15.61
CA PRO A 93 -2.74 30.05 -16.56
C PRO A 93 -3.76 31.14 -16.13
N PRO A 94 -4.50 31.74 -17.08
CA PRO A 94 -5.47 32.78 -16.78
C PRO A 94 -6.68 32.25 -15.96
N PRO A 95 -7.26 33.10 -15.09
CA PRO A 95 -8.33 32.68 -14.17
C PRO A 95 -9.65 32.33 -14.88
N PRO A 96 -10.36 31.28 -14.45
CA PRO A 96 -11.68 30.92 -14.99
C PRO A 96 -12.81 31.84 -14.47
N LYS A 97 -13.84 32.05 -15.29
CA LYS A 97 -15.06 32.84 -15.01
C LYS A 97 -15.88 32.20 -13.86
N PRO A 98 -16.49 32.98 -12.95
CA PRO A 98 -17.17 32.45 -11.77
C PRO A 98 -18.47 31.74 -12.16
N THR A 99 -18.65 30.49 -11.70
CA THR A 99 -19.94 29.79 -11.66
C THR A 99 -20.24 29.39 -10.22
N THR A 100 -21.35 29.87 -9.71
CA THR A 100 -21.80 29.70 -8.32
C THR A 100 -22.35 28.29 -8.12
N THR A 101 -21.66 27.41 -7.37
CA THR A 101 -22.29 26.22 -6.77
C THR A 101 -21.65 25.87 -5.42
N SER A 102 -22.51 25.62 -4.44
CA SER A 102 -22.20 25.35 -3.03
C SER A 102 -21.37 24.07 -2.84
N VAL A 103 -20.37 24.12 -1.94
CA VAL A 103 -19.37 23.09 -1.67
C VAL A 103 -19.90 22.03 -0.69
N LYS A 104 -19.84 20.74 -1.07
CA LYS A 104 -19.80 19.60 -0.13
C LYS A 104 -18.42 18.96 -0.19
N ASN A 105 -17.85 18.71 0.99
CA ASN A 105 -16.56 18.07 1.21
C ASN A 105 -16.59 16.63 0.67
N LEU A 106 -16.01 16.43 -0.52
CA LEU A 106 -15.65 15.13 -1.08
C LEU A 106 -14.14 14.98 -0.90
N GLY A 107 -13.69 13.90 -0.26
CA GLY A 107 -12.27 13.60 -0.07
C GLY A 107 -11.54 13.42 -1.40
N ALA A 108 -10.21 13.29 -1.35
CA ALA A 108 -9.31 13.28 -2.51
C ALA A 108 -9.83 12.43 -3.69
N GLN A 109 -10.42 13.11 -4.69
CA GLN A 109 -10.86 12.55 -5.96
C GLN A 109 -10.04 13.18 -7.08
N PHE A 110 -9.48 12.34 -7.95
CA PHE A 110 -8.81 12.76 -9.18
C PHE A 110 -9.91 13.13 -10.21
N LEU A 111 -9.96 14.38 -10.63
CA LEU A 111 -10.90 14.89 -11.64
C LEU A 111 -10.11 15.32 -12.87
N GLU A 112 -10.30 14.63 -14.00
CA GLU A 112 -9.78 15.08 -15.30
C GLU A 112 -10.87 15.59 -16.23
N LYS A 113 -10.49 16.66 -16.93
CA LYS A 113 -11.27 17.53 -17.81
C LYS A 113 -11.39 16.88 -19.20
N PRO A 114 -12.57 16.94 -19.86
CA PRO A 114 -12.76 16.31 -21.16
C PRO A 114 -11.94 17.04 -22.25
N SER A 115 -11.21 16.27 -23.05
CA SER A 115 -10.66 16.73 -24.33
C SER A 115 -11.23 15.89 -25.46
N SER A 116 -11.78 16.58 -26.44
CA SER A 116 -12.39 16.06 -27.66
C SER A 116 -11.34 15.88 -28.75
N SER A 117 -11.29 14.72 -29.38
CA SER A 117 -10.81 14.59 -30.77
C SER A 117 -11.28 13.29 -31.43
N THR A 118 -11.36 13.38 -32.74
CA THR A 118 -12.09 12.64 -33.78
C THR A 118 -11.45 11.32 -34.24
N ASN A 119 -12.31 10.35 -34.64
CA ASN A 119 -11.99 9.07 -35.31
C ASN A 119 -11.34 9.26 -36.71
N PRO A 120 -10.53 8.30 -37.21
CA PRO A 120 -10.97 7.34 -38.26
C PRO A 120 -10.17 6.00 -38.30
N PRO A 121 -10.27 5.13 -39.35
CA PRO A 121 -11.21 4.02 -39.51
C PRO A 121 -10.58 2.60 -39.45
N GLU A 122 -11.46 1.60 -39.50
CA GLU A 122 -11.30 0.13 -39.43
C GLU A 122 -10.41 -0.52 -40.51
N PRO A 123 -9.76 -1.66 -40.20
CA PRO A 123 -9.52 -2.70 -41.20
C PRO A 123 -10.01 -4.09 -40.79
N SER A 124 -10.98 -4.58 -41.57
CA SER A 124 -11.11 -5.89 -42.23
C SER A 124 -10.54 -7.18 -41.60
N THR A 125 -11.49 -8.09 -41.43
CA THR A 125 -11.45 -9.54 -41.18
C THR A 125 -10.48 -10.36 -42.04
N THR A 126 -9.79 -11.33 -41.42
CA THR A 126 -9.37 -12.57 -42.08
C THR A 126 -9.50 -13.78 -41.15
N SER A 127 -9.94 -14.88 -41.74
CA SER A 127 -10.48 -16.12 -41.20
C SER A 127 -9.53 -17.04 -40.43
N GLN A 128 -10.09 -17.67 -39.39
CA GLN A 128 -9.52 -18.70 -38.52
C GLN A 128 -9.56 -20.11 -39.17
N PRO A 129 -8.52 -20.95 -39.03
CA PRO A 129 -8.59 -22.39 -39.35
C PRO A 129 -9.15 -23.25 -38.19
N PRO A 130 -9.78 -24.40 -38.49
CA PRO A 130 -10.54 -25.20 -37.52
C PRO A 130 -9.66 -26.03 -36.55
N PRO A 131 -10.18 -26.38 -35.35
CA PRO A 131 -9.44 -27.09 -34.32
C PRO A 131 -9.33 -28.62 -34.56
N PRO A 132 -8.21 -29.26 -34.18
CA PRO A 132 -8.11 -30.71 -34.17
C PRO A 132 -8.81 -31.37 -32.97
N LYS A 133 -9.18 -32.63 -33.19
CA LYS A 133 -10.07 -33.48 -32.37
C LYS A 133 -9.47 -33.90 -31.02
N SER A 134 -10.40 -34.06 -30.09
CA SER A 134 -10.32 -34.62 -28.74
C SER A 134 -9.49 -35.90 -28.57
N THR A 135 -8.58 -35.88 -27.61
CA THR A 135 -8.09 -37.04 -26.87
C THR A 135 -8.23 -36.75 -25.38
N GLN A 136 -8.89 -37.66 -24.64
CA GLN A 136 -9.15 -37.55 -23.21
C GLN A 136 -7.85 -37.58 -22.42
N ALA A 137 -7.61 -36.55 -21.60
CA ALA A 137 -6.57 -36.53 -20.58
C ALA A 137 -7.18 -36.87 -19.20
N PRO A 138 -6.41 -37.49 -18.28
CA PRO A 138 -6.95 -38.02 -17.04
C PRO A 138 -7.42 -36.92 -16.07
N LYS A 139 -8.47 -37.25 -15.32
CA LYS A 139 -9.10 -36.44 -14.28
C LYS A 139 -8.05 -35.84 -13.31
N PRO A 140 -7.99 -34.50 -13.11
CA PRO A 140 -7.11 -33.90 -12.12
C PRO A 140 -7.59 -34.27 -10.71
N THR A 141 -6.66 -34.79 -9.91
CA THR A 141 -6.86 -35.03 -8.48
C THR A 141 -7.10 -33.69 -7.79
N GLN A 142 -8.20 -33.60 -7.05
CA GLN A 142 -8.65 -32.42 -6.32
C GLN A 142 -7.56 -31.93 -5.35
N PRO A 143 -7.13 -30.65 -5.38
CA PRO A 143 -6.28 -30.10 -4.34
C PRO A 143 -7.05 -30.10 -3.03
N THR A 144 -6.43 -30.63 -1.98
CA THR A 144 -6.92 -30.58 -0.60
C THR A 144 -7.18 -29.14 -0.19
N LYS A 145 -8.45 -28.83 0.10
CA LYS A 145 -8.95 -27.59 0.69
C LYS A 145 -8.06 -27.15 1.86
N PRO A 146 -7.72 -25.86 2.01
CA PRO A 146 -7.16 -25.36 3.26
C PRO A 146 -8.16 -25.67 4.37
N SER A 147 -7.76 -26.53 5.30
CA SER A 147 -8.55 -26.85 6.48
C SER A 147 -8.80 -25.56 7.26
N THR A 148 -10.07 -25.19 7.40
CA THR A 148 -10.50 -24.26 8.46
C THR A 148 -9.97 -24.83 9.78
N PRO A 149 -9.21 -24.07 10.59
CA PRO A 149 -8.70 -24.58 11.85
C PRO A 149 -9.88 -24.88 12.80
N SER A 150 -10.30 -26.14 12.85
CA SER A 150 -11.37 -26.64 13.70
C SER A 150 -10.85 -27.01 15.09
N GLY A 151 -9.99 -26.17 15.67
CA GLY A 151 -9.39 -26.38 17.00
C GLY A 151 -9.42 -25.17 17.92
N GLY A 152 -9.78 -23.99 17.41
CA GLY A 152 -9.78 -22.75 18.18
C GLY A 152 -11.09 -22.49 18.94
N THR A 153 -10.99 -21.75 20.04
CA THR A 153 -12.11 -21.12 20.77
C THR A 153 -13.06 -20.35 19.82
N GLY A 154 -12.55 -19.87 18.69
CA GLY A 154 -13.33 -19.42 17.53
C GLY A 154 -13.12 -17.95 17.19
N LEU A 155 -13.62 -17.54 16.01
CA LEU A 155 -13.46 -16.17 15.47
C LEU A 155 -13.99 -15.06 16.38
N ASN A 156 -14.99 -15.38 17.20
CA ASN A 156 -15.64 -14.46 18.12
C ASN A 156 -15.11 -14.56 19.56
N ALA A 157 -14.07 -15.36 19.81
CA ALA A 157 -13.52 -15.55 21.13
C ALA A 157 -12.75 -14.29 21.58
N LYS A 158 -12.94 -13.92 22.85
CA LYS A 158 -12.14 -12.85 23.47
C LYS A 158 -10.70 -13.32 23.61
N PHE A 159 -9.77 -12.51 23.16
CA PHE A 159 -8.35 -12.79 23.24
C PHE A 159 -7.85 -12.57 24.69
N PRO A 160 -7.14 -13.54 25.28
CA PRO A 160 -6.59 -13.41 26.62
C PRO A 160 -5.29 -12.60 26.58
N SER A 161 -5.44 -11.28 26.53
CA SER A 161 -4.33 -10.32 26.51
C SER A 161 -3.32 -10.61 27.65
N GLY A 162 -2.04 -10.68 27.31
CA GLY A 162 -0.93 -10.93 28.24
C GLY A 162 -0.76 -12.39 28.68
N GLN A 163 -1.48 -13.35 28.08
CA GLN A 163 -1.41 -14.77 28.48
C GLN A 163 -0.81 -15.69 27.42
N ILE A 164 -0.89 -15.32 26.14
CA ILE A 164 -0.36 -16.11 25.03
C ILE A 164 1.08 -15.69 24.77
N LYS A 165 2.02 -16.65 24.71
CA LYS A 165 3.42 -16.34 24.39
C LYS A 165 3.54 -15.82 22.96
N CYS A 166 4.47 -14.90 22.71
CA CYS A 166 4.69 -14.35 21.36
C CYS A 166 5.14 -15.37 20.32
N SER A 167 5.78 -16.46 20.77
CA SER A 167 6.15 -17.59 19.91
C SER A 167 4.96 -18.46 19.48
N GLN A 168 3.78 -18.27 20.09
CA GLN A 168 2.55 -18.99 19.77
C GLN A 168 1.64 -18.12 18.91
N PHE A 169 1.46 -18.51 17.65
CA PHE A 169 0.52 -17.83 16.77
C PHE A 169 -0.93 -18.02 17.26
N PRO A 170 -1.75 -16.95 17.36
CA PRO A 170 -3.04 -17.00 18.05
C PRO A 170 -4.20 -17.50 17.15
N SER A 171 -4.01 -18.64 16.46
CA SER A 171 -5.03 -19.23 15.58
C SER A 171 -6.32 -19.58 16.31
N ASP A 172 -6.23 -19.89 17.61
CA ASP A 172 -7.38 -20.28 18.42
C ASP A 172 -8.40 -19.15 18.63
N TYR A 173 -8.00 -17.92 18.30
CA TYR A 173 -8.78 -16.69 18.43
C TYR A 173 -9.10 -16.05 17.07
N GLY A 174 -9.06 -16.85 16.00
CA GLY A 174 -9.52 -16.47 14.66
C GLY A 174 -8.45 -15.89 13.73
N ALA A 175 -7.24 -15.61 14.22
CA ALA A 175 -6.14 -15.19 13.36
C ALA A 175 -5.78 -16.31 12.36
N VAL A 176 -5.51 -15.94 11.10
CA VAL A 176 -5.14 -16.87 10.03
C VAL A 176 -3.64 -16.77 9.79
N ALA A 177 -2.95 -17.90 9.89
CA ALA A 177 -1.51 -17.95 9.72
C ALA A 177 -1.12 -17.82 8.24
N VAL A 178 -0.15 -16.95 7.97
CA VAL A 178 0.44 -16.72 6.64
C VAL A 178 1.89 -17.22 6.63
N ASN A 179 2.04 -18.55 6.75
CA ASN A 179 3.32 -19.20 7.06
C ASN A 179 4.43 -18.97 6.01
N TYR A 180 4.06 -18.79 4.74
CA TYR A 180 5.04 -18.61 3.65
C TYR A 180 5.85 -17.31 3.77
N LEU A 181 5.45 -16.37 4.63
CA LEU A 181 6.22 -15.15 4.90
C LEU A 181 7.43 -15.40 5.80
N GLY A 182 7.54 -16.57 6.44
CA GLY A 182 8.63 -16.86 7.37
C GLY A 182 8.56 -16.11 8.70
N LEU A 183 7.46 -15.39 8.97
CA LEU A 183 7.29 -14.54 10.16
C LEU A 183 6.54 -15.24 11.31
N GLY A 184 6.63 -16.58 11.43
CA GLY A 184 5.89 -17.32 12.46
C GLY A 184 4.36 -17.26 12.32
N GLY A 185 3.86 -17.15 11.07
CA GLY A 185 2.44 -17.05 10.74
C GLY A 185 1.89 -15.61 10.67
N TYR A 186 2.64 -14.62 11.13
CA TYR A 186 2.27 -13.20 11.06
C TYR A 186 2.42 -12.64 9.64
N THR A 187 1.68 -11.57 9.33
CA THR A 187 1.66 -10.89 8.02
C THR A 187 2.67 -9.77 7.91
N GLY A 188 3.18 -9.32 9.05
CA GLY A 188 4.14 -8.24 9.17
C GLY A 188 4.59 -8.12 10.63
N VAL A 189 5.86 -7.77 10.83
CA VAL A 189 6.43 -7.53 12.16
C VAL A 189 7.15 -6.19 12.13
N GLN A 190 6.83 -5.34 13.11
CA GLN A 190 7.44 -4.03 13.29
C GLN A 190 8.10 -3.98 14.66
N SER A 191 9.42 -3.87 14.73
CA SER A 191 10.14 -3.63 15.98
C SER A 191 9.90 -2.19 16.43
N VAL A 192 9.47 -2.04 17.68
CA VAL A 192 9.03 -0.78 18.28
C VAL A 192 9.75 -0.54 19.62
N PRO A 193 11.09 -0.41 19.62
CA PRO A 193 11.86 -0.32 20.86
C PRO A 193 11.45 0.88 21.71
N GLY A 194 11.30 0.66 23.02
CA GLY A 194 10.84 1.69 23.96
C GLY A 194 9.35 2.07 23.83
N PHE A 195 8.58 1.34 23.03
CA PHE A 195 7.12 1.48 23.01
C PHE A 195 6.50 1.02 24.33
N SER A 196 5.46 1.72 24.75
CA SER A 196 4.61 1.34 25.86
C SER A 196 3.17 1.68 25.53
N MET A 197 2.29 0.69 25.69
CA MET A 197 0.84 0.86 25.54
C MET A 197 0.26 2.00 26.41
N LYS A 198 0.88 2.28 27.57
CA LYS A 198 0.37 3.24 28.55
C LYS A 198 0.87 4.66 28.33
N SER A 199 2.09 4.84 27.83
CA SER A 199 2.76 6.15 27.81
C SER A 199 3.15 6.65 26.41
N SER A 200 3.23 5.78 25.41
CA SER A 200 3.57 6.21 24.06
C SER A 200 2.40 6.97 23.43
N LEU A 201 2.67 8.20 22.97
CA LEU A 201 1.74 8.98 22.13
C LEU A 201 2.04 8.79 20.64
N LYS A 202 3.30 8.51 20.32
CA LYS A 202 3.85 8.20 18.99
C LYS A 202 4.98 7.19 19.13
N ILE A 203 5.27 6.46 18.06
CA ILE A 203 6.36 5.50 17.99
C ILE A 203 7.51 6.14 17.21
N ALA A 204 8.60 6.45 17.90
CA ALA A 204 9.71 7.22 17.32
C ALA A 204 10.61 6.39 16.39
N THR A 205 10.74 5.09 16.66
CA THR A 205 11.58 4.17 15.89
C THR A 205 10.77 2.94 15.55
N ILE A 206 10.66 2.65 14.25
CA ILE A 206 10.03 1.46 13.71
C ILE A 206 11.04 0.82 12.77
N ASN A 207 11.38 -0.45 13.02
CA ASN A 207 12.22 -1.23 12.13
C ASN A 207 11.46 -2.47 11.66
N SER A 208 11.82 -3.00 10.49
CA SER A 208 11.33 -4.32 10.06
C SER A 208 11.78 -5.39 11.05
N GLY A 209 10.85 -6.24 11.48
CA GLY A 209 11.15 -7.41 12.30
C GLY A 209 11.13 -8.70 11.50
N GLU A 210 11.88 -9.69 11.98
CA GLU A 210 11.97 -11.02 11.35
C GLU A 210 11.06 -12.06 12.03
N SER A 211 10.66 -11.81 13.29
CA SER A 211 9.79 -12.68 14.07
C SER A 211 9.11 -11.92 15.21
N CYS A 212 7.97 -12.44 15.68
CA CYS A 212 7.23 -11.85 16.79
C CYS A 212 7.96 -12.07 18.13
N ASN A 213 8.85 -11.15 18.46
CA ASN A 213 9.69 -11.14 19.65
C ASN A 213 9.32 -9.97 20.57
N PRO A 214 9.78 -9.95 21.83
CA PRO A 214 9.57 -8.82 22.73
C PRO A 214 9.86 -7.48 22.06
N GLU A 215 9.04 -6.49 22.36
CA GLU A 215 9.09 -5.14 21.76
C GLU A 215 8.78 -5.08 20.26
N THR A 216 7.90 -5.95 19.78
CA THR A 216 7.42 -5.93 18.39
C THR A 216 5.90 -5.83 18.30
N MET A 217 5.42 -5.22 17.22
CA MET A 217 4.02 -5.25 16.79
C MET A 217 3.89 -6.34 15.73
N CYS A 218 3.08 -7.34 16.04
CA CYS A 218 2.92 -8.56 15.27
C CYS A 218 1.56 -8.54 14.57
N SER A 219 1.58 -8.19 13.30
CA SER A 219 0.42 -8.05 12.44
C SER A 219 -0.04 -9.42 11.93
N TYR A 220 -1.35 -9.65 11.85
CA TYR A 220 -1.93 -10.95 11.47
C TYR A 220 -3.06 -10.80 10.45
N ALA A 221 -3.35 -11.90 9.73
CA ALA A 221 -4.49 -11.98 8.83
C ALA A 221 -5.74 -12.48 9.56
N CYS A 222 -6.90 -12.17 8.97
CA CYS A 222 -8.20 -12.68 9.37
C CYS A 222 -8.83 -13.40 8.17
N PRO A 223 -9.86 -14.24 8.39
CA PRO A 223 -10.55 -14.91 7.30
C PRO A 223 -11.11 -13.92 6.25
N PRO A 224 -11.33 -14.34 4.99
CA PRO A 224 -11.97 -13.51 3.99
C PRO A 224 -13.27 -12.85 4.49
N GLY A 225 -13.45 -11.56 4.21
CA GLY A 225 -14.53 -10.73 4.75
C GLY A 225 -14.25 -10.09 6.13
N TYR A 226 -13.21 -10.52 6.84
CA TYR A 226 -12.79 -9.98 8.12
C TYR A 226 -11.46 -9.22 8.03
N GLN A 227 -11.26 -8.32 8.97
CA GLN A 227 -10.03 -7.54 9.14
C GLN A 227 -9.53 -7.60 10.58
N LYS A 228 -8.23 -7.36 10.75
CA LYS A 228 -7.63 -7.26 12.07
C LYS A 228 -8.33 -6.14 12.83
N SER A 229 -8.54 -6.33 14.12
CA SER A 229 -9.14 -5.30 14.96
C SER A 229 -8.11 -4.53 15.81
N GLN A 230 -6.86 -4.98 15.79
CA GLN A 230 -5.83 -4.53 16.72
C GLN A 230 -4.84 -3.58 16.05
N TRP A 231 -4.72 -2.38 16.62
CA TRP A 231 -3.71 -1.38 16.34
C TRP A 231 -3.59 -0.43 17.53
N SER A 232 -2.39 0.07 17.81
CA SER A 232 -2.15 1.00 18.91
C SER A 232 -2.68 2.40 18.59
N LYS A 233 -3.09 3.17 19.61
CA LYS A 233 -3.39 4.60 19.45
C LYS A 233 -2.15 5.40 19.02
N ALA A 234 -1.00 5.04 19.56
CA ALA A 234 0.28 5.57 19.09
C ALA A 234 0.63 4.92 17.75
N GLN A 235 0.83 5.78 16.76
CA GLN A 235 1.28 5.41 15.41
C GLN A 235 2.69 5.93 15.18
N GLY A 236 3.30 5.58 14.05
CA GLY A 236 4.64 6.04 13.69
C GLY A 236 4.76 7.56 13.70
N ALA A 237 5.89 8.07 14.19
CA ALA A 237 6.16 9.50 14.25
C ALA A 237 6.29 10.14 12.86
N LYS A 238 6.56 9.35 11.81
CA LYS A 238 6.66 9.78 10.41
C LYS A 238 5.44 9.34 9.59
N LYS A 239 4.30 9.13 10.27
CA LYS A 239 3.04 8.66 9.70
C LYS A 239 3.06 7.21 9.22
N GLU A 240 4.02 6.41 9.67
CA GLU A 240 3.95 4.96 9.46
C GLU A 240 2.71 4.40 10.19
N SER A 241 1.94 3.54 9.52
CA SER A 241 0.93 2.76 10.24
C SER A 241 1.58 1.64 11.06
N VAL A 242 0.93 1.30 12.17
CA VAL A 242 1.35 0.29 13.12
C VAL A 242 0.11 -0.46 13.57
N GLY A 243 0.13 -1.78 13.41
CA GLY A 243 -1.00 -2.65 13.69
C GLY A 243 -0.57 -4.04 14.14
N GLY A 244 -1.54 -4.79 14.67
CA GLY A 244 -1.31 -6.12 15.23
C GLY A 244 -1.33 -6.14 16.75
N LEU A 245 -0.96 -7.31 17.30
CA LEU A 245 -0.77 -7.52 18.73
C LEU A 245 0.60 -7.01 19.14
N TYR A 246 0.73 -6.49 20.35
CA TYR A 246 2.03 -6.10 20.89
C TYR A 246 2.64 -7.30 21.61
N CYS A 247 3.86 -7.70 21.24
CA CYS A 247 4.63 -8.61 22.07
C CYS A 247 5.34 -7.81 23.15
N ASN A 248 4.86 -7.94 24.39
CA ASN A 248 5.39 -7.19 25.52
C ASN A 248 6.81 -7.66 25.91
N SER A 249 7.46 -6.91 26.81
CA SER A 249 8.82 -7.21 27.30
C SER A 249 8.94 -8.58 27.96
N ASP A 250 7.84 -9.12 28.49
CA ASP A 250 7.78 -10.41 29.16
C ASP A 250 7.57 -11.57 28.19
N GLY A 251 7.44 -11.30 26.89
CA GLY A 251 7.26 -12.31 25.84
C GLY A 251 5.83 -12.81 25.68
N TYR A 252 4.84 -11.99 26.04
CA TYR A 252 3.41 -12.28 25.87
C TYR A 252 2.72 -11.29 24.93
N LEU A 253 1.74 -11.79 24.17
CA LEU A 253 0.92 -11.03 23.25
C LEU A 253 -0.15 -10.24 24.00
N GLU A 254 -0.21 -8.94 23.75
CA GLU A 254 -1.19 -8.01 24.29
C GLU A 254 -2.05 -7.40 23.18
N LEU A 255 -3.33 -7.17 23.51
CA LEU A 255 -4.22 -6.34 22.70
C LEU A 255 -3.66 -4.92 22.62
N THR A 256 -3.75 -4.33 21.43
CA THR A 256 -3.33 -2.93 21.20
C THR A 256 -4.51 -1.98 21.11
N ARG A 257 -5.73 -2.52 21.05
CA ARG A 257 -7.00 -1.79 21.05
C ARG A 257 -7.98 -2.43 22.03
N ASP A 258 -7.92 -2.00 23.28
CA ASP A 258 -8.77 -2.54 24.37
C ASP A 258 -10.28 -2.45 24.11
N SER A 259 -10.72 -1.50 23.27
CA SER A 259 -12.13 -1.36 22.89
C SER A 259 -12.64 -2.52 22.03
N ASN A 260 -11.76 -3.35 21.47
CA ASN A 260 -12.14 -4.57 20.75
C ASN A 260 -11.39 -5.79 21.33
N PRO A 261 -12.09 -6.69 22.05
CA PRO A 261 -11.46 -7.84 22.69
C PRO A 261 -11.25 -9.05 21.75
N THR A 262 -11.75 -9.01 20.51
CA THR A 262 -11.59 -10.09 19.52
C THR A 262 -10.52 -9.71 18.52
N LEU A 263 -9.79 -10.66 17.93
CA LEU A 263 -8.73 -10.35 16.96
C LEU A 263 -9.26 -9.94 15.59
N CYS A 264 -10.39 -10.48 15.17
CA CYS A 264 -10.93 -10.26 13.83
C CYS A 264 -12.32 -9.65 13.92
N GLU A 265 -12.53 -8.53 13.25
CA GLU A 265 -13.83 -7.88 13.11
C GLU A 265 -14.31 -7.94 11.66
N PRO A 266 -15.61 -8.16 11.40
CA PRO A 266 -16.14 -8.19 10.05
C PRO A 266 -16.09 -6.80 9.42
N GLY A 267 -15.86 -6.73 8.11
CA GLY A 267 -16.18 -5.52 7.35
C GLY A 267 -17.70 -5.33 7.20
N ALA A 268 -18.12 -4.25 6.54
CA ALA A 268 -19.50 -3.96 6.19
C ALA A 268 -20.16 -5.00 5.26
N GLY A 269 -19.36 -5.89 4.65
CA GLY A 269 -19.82 -6.95 3.77
C GLY A 269 -20.24 -6.47 2.39
N GLY A 270 -20.96 -7.34 1.66
CA GLY A 270 -21.57 -7.04 0.37
C GLY A 270 -20.62 -7.10 -0.83
N VAL A 271 -19.31 -7.16 -0.64
CA VAL A 271 -18.33 -7.23 -1.74
C VAL A 271 -17.66 -8.61 -1.78
N SER A 272 -17.53 -9.20 -2.96
CA SER A 272 -16.86 -10.51 -3.15
C SER A 272 -16.05 -10.53 -4.45
N ILE A 273 -15.09 -11.44 -4.54
CA ILE A 273 -14.40 -11.82 -5.77
C ILE A 273 -15.01 -13.11 -6.30
N LYS A 274 -15.26 -13.17 -7.61
CA LYS A 274 -15.55 -14.42 -8.32
C LYS A 274 -14.45 -14.71 -9.32
N ASN A 275 -13.78 -15.84 -9.18
CA ASN A 275 -12.82 -16.32 -10.18
C ASN A 275 -13.54 -17.28 -11.14
N ASP A 276 -13.72 -16.92 -12.40
CA ASP A 276 -14.26 -17.80 -13.45
C ASP A 276 -13.16 -18.46 -14.30
N LEU A 277 -11.90 -18.16 -14.01
CA LEU A 277 -10.76 -18.74 -14.70
C LEU A 277 -10.49 -20.16 -14.20
N ASP A 278 -9.68 -20.90 -14.97
CA ASP A 278 -9.22 -22.25 -14.67
C ASP A 278 -7.96 -22.30 -13.80
N GLN A 279 -7.42 -21.13 -13.41
CA GLN A 279 -6.24 -20.98 -12.58
C GLN A 279 -6.54 -20.14 -11.32
N VAL A 280 -5.75 -20.34 -10.26
CA VAL A 280 -5.82 -19.56 -9.03
C VAL A 280 -5.53 -18.07 -9.30
N ILE A 281 -6.26 -17.18 -8.63
CA ILE A 281 -5.96 -15.74 -8.60
C ILE A 281 -5.71 -15.31 -7.16
N SER A 282 -4.56 -14.68 -6.91
CA SER A 282 -4.26 -14.05 -5.63
C SER A 282 -4.53 -12.56 -5.66
N THR A 283 -5.52 -12.12 -4.87
CA THR A 283 -5.83 -10.71 -4.66
C THR A 283 -5.38 -10.31 -3.27
N CYS A 284 -4.23 -9.64 -3.16
CA CYS A 284 -3.56 -9.47 -1.87
C CYS A 284 -3.93 -8.11 -1.27
N ARG A 285 -4.53 -8.09 -0.08
CA ARG A 285 -4.83 -6.83 0.63
C ARG A 285 -3.57 -6.30 1.29
N THR A 286 -3.45 -4.97 1.33
CA THR A 286 -2.45 -4.29 2.16
C THR A 286 -2.62 -4.69 3.63
N ASP A 287 -1.51 -4.97 4.30
CA ASP A 287 -1.44 -5.18 5.73
C ASP A 287 -1.55 -3.83 6.45
N TYR A 288 -2.80 -3.37 6.57
CA TYR A 288 -3.14 -2.04 7.02
C TYR A 288 -4.22 -2.06 8.12
N PRO A 289 -3.98 -1.39 9.27
CA PRO A 289 -2.70 -0.82 9.70
C PRO A 289 -1.64 -1.91 9.96
N GLY A 290 -0.36 -1.61 9.73
CA GLY A 290 0.72 -2.59 9.87
C GLY A 290 1.95 -2.23 9.03
N THR A 291 2.56 -3.23 8.40
CA THR A 291 3.74 -3.03 7.55
C THR A 291 3.43 -2.40 6.19
N GLU A 292 2.15 -2.20 5.87
CA GLU A 292 1.69 -1.66 4.58
C GLU A 292 2.09 -2.51 3.37
N SER A 293 2.52 -3.75 3.63
CA SER A 293 2.86 -4.73 2.60
C SER A 293 1.63 -5.52 2.16
N MET A 294 1.60 -5.97 0.92
CA MET A 294 0.48 -6.69 0.28
C MET A 294 0.46 -8.17 0.70
N THR A 295 0.40 -8.43 2.00
CA THR A 295 0.66 -9.75 2.58
C THR A 295 -0.59 -10.44 3.12
N ILE A 296 -1.76 -9.80 3.09
CA ILE A 296 -3.02 -10.42 3.49
C ILE A 296 -3.64 -11.12 2.28
N PRO A 297 -3.71 -12.46 2.24
CA PRO A 297 -4.13 -13.17 1.04
C PRO A 297 -5.66 -13.27 0.92
N ASN A 298 -6.19 -12.90 -0.25
CA ASN A 298 -7.48 -13.38 -0.76
C ASN A 298 -7.22 -14.21 -2.02
N GLU A 299 -6.97 -15.50 -1.82
CA GLU A 299 -6.70 -16.47 -2.88
C GLU A 299 -8.02 -17.10 -3.35
N ALA A 300 -8.41 -16.87 -4.60
CA ALA A 300 -9.60 -17.45 -5.20
C ALA A 300 -9.20 -18.61 -6.13
N GLN A 301 -9.58 -19.82 -5.77
CA GLN A 301 -9.42 -21.01 -6.60
C GLN A 301 -10.32 -20.94 -7.85
N PRO A 302 -10.10 -21.78 -8.87
CA PRO A 302 -10.96 -21.84 -10.04
C PRO A 302 -12.42 -22.01 -9.66
N ASN A 303 -13.29 -21.20 -10.26
CA ASN A 303 -14.72 -21.16 -9.99
C ASN A 303 -15.14 -20.70 -8.57
N GLU A 304 -14.20 -20.26 -7.74
CA GLU A 304 -14.49 -19.89 -6.35
C GLU A 304 -15.06 -18.47 -6.23
N LEU A 305 -15.98 -18.30 -5.28
CA LEU A 305 -16.48 -17.01 -4.80
C LEU A 305 -15.95 -16.78 -3.38
N ILE A 306 -15.16 -15.72 -3.17
CA ILE A 306 -14.62 -15.37 -1.85
C ILE A 306 -15.06 -13.97 -1.43
N PRO A 307 -15.48 -13.75 -0.17
CA PRO A 307 -15.83 -12.42 0.31
C PRO A 307 -14.58 -11.55 0.43
N LEU A 308 -14.70 -10.28 0.04
CA LEU A 308 -13.71 -9.27 0.34
C LEU A 308 -14.08 -8.52 1.62
N THR A 309 -13.07 -8.07 2.34
CA THR A 309 -13.31 -7.15 3.45
C THR A 309 -13.67 -5.79 2.86
N ASN A 310 -14.79 -5.24 3.34
CA ASN A 310 -15.25 -3.90 3.02
C ASN A 310 -15.17 -3.04 4.29
N PRO A 311 -14.06 -2.32 4.56
CA PRO A 311 -13.94 -1.54 5.78
C PRO A 311 -15.00 -0.46 5.85
N GLU A 312 -15.64 -0.30 7.02
CA GLU A 312 -16.47 0.85 7.33
C GLU A 312 -15.57 2.00 7.80
N SER A 313 -15.29 2.93 6.90
CA SER A 313 -14.21 3.92 7.06
C SER A 313 -14.45 4.92 8.20
N SER A 314 -15.71 5.03 8.66
CA SER A 314 -16.13 5.85 9.81
C SER A 314 -15.86 5.20 11.16
N ASN A 315 -15.70 3.86 11.23
CA ASN A 315 -15.63 3.11 12.49
C ASN A 315 -14.40 2.18 12.58
N TYR A 316 -13.51 2.22 11.59
CA TYR A 316 -12.28 1.45 11.56
C TYR A 316 -11.06 2.34 11.85
N TYR A 317 -9.88 1.96 11.36
CA TYR A 317 -8.63 2.68 11.50
C TYR A 317 -8.68 4.06 10.82
N VAL A 318 -8.14 5.08 11.50
CA VAL A 318 -8.03 6.46 11.00
C VAL A 318 -6.55 6.81 10.93
N TRP A 319 -6.07 7.14 9.73
CA TRP A 319 -4.67 7.50 9.50
C TRP A 319 -4.53 9.00 9.38
N ASP A 320 -3.79 9.62 10.30
CA ASP A 320 -3.53 11.07 10.29
C ASP A 320 -4.82 11.92 10.16
N GLY A 321 -5.89 11.49 10.83
CA GLY A 321 -7.21 12.13 10.78
C GLY A 321 -8.03 11.81 9.52
N GLN A 322 -7.53 10.97 8.62
CA GLN A 322 -8.20 10.55 7.40
C GLN A 322 -8.83 9.16 7.55
N PRO A 323 -10.07 8.97 7.05
CA PRO A 323 -10.70 7.66 7.00
C PRO A 323 -9.93 6.72 6.07
N THR A 324 -9.95 5.43 6.37
CA THR A 324 -9.17 4.44 5.61
C THR A 324 -10.09 3.42 4.95
N THR A 325 -9.64 2.86 3.83
CA THR A 325 -10.34 1.83 3.06
C THR A 325 -9.36 0.70 2.72
N ALA A 326 -9.85 -0.40 2.17
CA ALA A 326 -9.01 -1.51 1.78
C ALA A 326 -8.52 -1.34 0.34
N GLN A 327 -7.21 -1.50 0.15
CA GLN A 327 -6.61 -1.66 -1.16
C GLN A 327 -6.17 -3.11 -1.33
N TYR A 328 -6.50 -3.67 -2.48
CA TYR A 328 -6.14 -5.00 -2.90
C TYR A 328 -5.30 -4.95 -4.17
N TYR A 329 -4.38 -5.88 -4.31
CA TYR A 329 -3.43 -5.98 -5.42
C TYR A 329 -3.76 -7.24 -6.18
N VAL A 330 -4.26 -7.08 -7.41
CA VAL A 330 -4.71 -8.18 -8.26
C VAL A 330 -3.54 -8.67 -9.07
N ASN A 331 -3.09 -9.88 -8.78
CA ASN A 331 -1.96 -10.51 -9.47
C ASN A 331 -2.44 -11.30 -10.69
N LYS A 332 -1.49 -11.59 -11.58
CA LYS A 332 -1.72 -12.44 -12.77
C LYS A 332 -2.22 -13.84 -12.39
N LYS A 333 -2.90 -14.49 -13.33
CA LYS A 333 -3.44 -15.84 -13.11
C LYS A 333 -2.35 -16.88 -12.93
N GLY A 334 -2.65 -17.90 -12.12
CA GLY A 334 -1.72 -18.98 -11.80
C GLY A 334 -0.71 -18.65 -10.68
N LEU A 335 -0.69 -17.41 -10.16
CA LEU A 335 0.14 -17.06 -9.02
C LEU A 335 -0.63 -17.25 -7.71
N ALA A 336 -0.21 -18.24 -6.92
CA ALA A 336 -0.73 -18.49 -5.58
C ALA A 336 -0.24 -17.43 -4.57
N ALA A 337 -0.88 -17.35 -3.40
CA ALA A 337 -0.62 -16.32 -2.40
C ALA A 337 0.84 -16.31 -1.94
N LYS A 338 1.45 -17.50 -1.82
CA LYS A 338 2.87 -17.64 -1.47
C LYS A 338 3.84 -17.03 -2.47
N ASP A 339 3.42 -16.86 -3.73
CA ASP A 339 4.24 -16.35 -4.82
C ASP A 339 3.93 -14.89 -5.15
N ALA A 340 2.76 -14.39 -4.72
CA ALA A 340 2.21 -13.10 -5.13
C ALA A 340 1.83 -12.14 -3.98
N CYS A 341 1.47 -12.64 -2.80
CA CYS A 341 1.12 -11.80 -1.65
C CYS A 341 2.37 -11.52 -0.81
N LEU A 342 3.32 -10.85 -1.46
CA LEU A 342 4.63 -10.49 -0.96
C LEU A 342 4.90 -9.03 -1.31
N TRP A 343 5.85 -8.41 -0.62
CA TRP A 343 6.40 -7.13 -1.11
C TRP A 343 7.13 -7.37 -2.43
N ASN A 344 8.18 -8.20 -2.39
CA ASN A 344 8.98 -8.64 -3.53
C ASN A 344 8.59 -10.05 -3.97
N CYS A 345 8.13 -10.17 -5.20
CA CYS A 345 7.88 -11.46 -5.81
C CYS A 345 9.15 -12.09 -6.37
N PRO A 346 9.41 -13.39 -6.11
CA PRO A 346 10.56 -14.08 -6.70
C PRO A 346 10.38 -14.36 -8.19
N ASN A 347 9.16 -14.72 -8.62
CA ASN A 347 8.90 -15.24 -9.98
C ASN A 347 8.47 -14.16 -10.98
N ASP A 348 7.85 -13.07 -10.53
CA ASP A 348 7.50 -11.91 -11.38
C ASP A 348 7.78 -10.59 -10.63
N PRO A 349 9.06 -10.19 -10.48
CA PRO A 349 9.44 -9.03 -9.66
C PRO A 349 8.86 -7.68 -10.11
N LYS A 350 8.29 -7.61 -11.32
CA LYS A 350 7.71 -6.39 -11.89
C LYS A 350 6.21 -6.49 -12.15
N GLY A 351 5.58 -7.61 -11.79
CA GLY A 351 4.20 -7.89 -12.15
C GLY A 351 3.38 -8.60 -11.08
N CYS A 352 3.89 -8.75 -9.86
CA CYS A 352 3.09 -9.17 -8.72
C CYS A 352 3.51 -8.50 -7.41
N GLY A 353 2.75 -8.76 -6.34
CA GLY A 353 2.98 -8.17 -5.03
C GLY A 353 2.82 -6.65 -5.10
N ASN A 354 3.86 -5.92 -4.68
CA ASN A 354 3.85 -4.45 -4.75
C ASN A 354 3.68 -3.94 -6.19
N TRP A 355 4.15 -4.73 -7.15
CA TRP A 355 4.14 -4.42 -8.57
C TRP A 355 2.97 -5.04 -9.33
N ALA A 356 1.95 -5.54 -8.62
CA ALA A 356 0.75 -6.07 -9.25
C ALA A 356 0.16 -5.07 -10.27
N PRO A 357 -0.38 -5.54 -11.41
CA PRO A 357 -0.88 -4.66 -12.47
C PRO A 357 -2.01 -3.73 -12.03
N ILE A 358 -2.96 -4.27 -11.26
CA ILE A 358 -4.24 -3.62 -10.95
C ILE A 358 -4.45 -3.58 -9.45
N ASN A 359 -4.98 -2.46 -8.97
CA ASN A 359 -5.53 -2.35 -7.64
C ASN A 359 -7.06 -2.34 -7.65
N ILE A 360 -7.63 -2.93 -6.60
CA ILE A 360 -9.03 -2.77 -6.25
C ILE A 360 -9.10 -1.97 -4.95
N GLY A 361 -9.85 -0.88 -4.96
CA GLY A 361 -10.21 -0.12 -3.75
C GLY A 361 -11.60 -0.53 -3.28
N VAL A 362 -11.77 -0.80 -1.98
CA VAL A 362 -13.08 -1.13 -1.37
C VAL A 362 -13.23 -0.44 -0.03
N GLY A 363 -14.31 0.30 0.17
CA GLY A 363 -14.68 0.80 1.49
C GLY A 363 -16.06 1.44 1.54
N MET A 364 -16.74 1.28 2.67
CA MET A 364 -17.99 1.94 2.97
C MET A 364 -17.70 3.31 3.60
N SER A 365 -18.19 4.37 2.95
CA SER A 365 -18.06 5.74 3.41
C SER A 365 -19.15 6.09 4.43
N SER A 366 -19.04 7.27 5.04
CA SER A 366 -19.99 7.79 6.02
C SER A 366 -21.38 8.08 5.45
N ASP A 367 -21.51 8.17 4.13
CA ASP A 367 -22.81 8.26 3.43
C ASP A 367 -23.54 6.90 3.33
N GLY A 368 -22.93 5.83 3.83
CA GLY A 368 -23.45 4.47 3.77
C GLY A 368 -23.25 3.76 2.44
N ASN A 369 -22.63 4.40 1.44
CA ASN A 369 -22.29 3.76 0.18
C ASN A 369 -20.91 3.10 0.27
N THR A 370 -20.81 1.91 -0.30
CA THR A 370 -19.53 1.27 -0.58
C THR A 370 -19.03 1.71 -1.94
N TYR A 371 -17.82 2.27 -1.98
CA TYR A 371 -17.15 2.60 -3.22
C TYR A 371 -16.20 1.47 -3.59
N ILE A 372 -16.29 1.03 -4.85
CA ILE A 372 -15.48 -0.06 -5.39
C ILE A 372 -14.78 0.46 -6.63
N SER A 373 -13.45 0.46 -6.62
CA SER A 373 -12.63 0.99 -7.71
C SER A 373 -11.76 -0.11 -8.32
N VAL A 374 -11.52 -0.03 -9.62
CA VAL A 374 -10.53 -0.85 -10.34
C VAL A 374 -9.63 0.12 -11.08
N PHE A 375 -8.34 0.13 -10.77
CA PHE A 375 -7.40 1.11 -11.33
C PHE A 375 -5.99 0.54 -11.49
N GLN A 376 -5.21 1.14 -12.39
CA GLN A 376 -3.81 0.75 -12.60
C GLN A 376 -2.99 1.11 -11.36
N ASN A 377 -2.08 0.22 -10.96
CA ASN A 377 -1.15 0.44 -9.83
C ASN A 377 -0.05 1.46 -10.18
N LEU A 378 -0.41 2.67 -10.58
CA LEU A 378 0.52 3.75 -10.89
C LEU A 378 0.84 4.59 -9.66
N PRO A 379 2.05 5.17 -9.58
CA PRO A 379 3.16 5.03 -10.54
C PRO A 379 4.01 3.76 -10.32
N THR A 380 3.67 2.92 -9.35
CA THR A 380 4.47 1.75 -8.91
C THR A 380 4.71 0.73 -10.01
N SER A 381 3.72 0.47 -10.86
CA SER A 381 3.76 -0.57 -11.88
C SER A 381 3.02 -0.19 -13.16
N ASN A 382 3.68 -0.47 -14.28
CA ASN A 382 3.09 -0.41 -15.63
C ASN A 382 2.70 -1.80 -16.14
N ALA A 383 2.78 -2.84 -15.30
CA ALA A 383 2.43 -4.19 -15.69
C ALA A 383 0.96 -4.28 -16.12
N LYS A 384 0.66 -5.24 -17.00
CA LYS A 384 -0.69 -5.51 -17.49
C LYS A 384 -1.19 -6.83 -16.94
N LEU A 385 -2.48 -6.85 -16.63
CA LEU A 385 -3.17 -8.05 -16.17
C LEU A 385 -3.49 -8.94 -17.38
N ASP A 386 -3.45 -10.24 -17.18
CA ASP A 386 -3.59 -11.27 -18.23
C ASP A 386 -4.98 -11.93 -18.26
N PHE A 387 -5.96 -11.26 -17.64
CA PHE A 387 -7.38 -11.60 -17.66
C PHE A 387 -8.24 -10.34 -17.47
N ASN A 388 -9.55 -10.46 -17.62
CA ASN A 388 -10.47 -9.33 -17.52
C ASN A 388 -11.08 -9.23 -16.13
N ILE A 389 -11.47 -8.01 -15.75
CA ILE A 389 -12.20 -7.70 -14.53
C ILE A 389 -13.49 -6.98 -14.90
N GLU A 390 -14.60 -7.34 -14.27
CA GLU A 390 -15.80 -6.52 -14.25
C GLU A 390 -16.42 -6.48 -12.85
N ILE A 391 -17.01 -5.34 -12.49
CA ILE A 391 -17.83 -5.23 -11.28
C ILE A 391 -19.29 -5.39 -11.69
N ILE A 392 -19.97 -6.39 -11.13
CA ILE A 392 -21.39 -6.68 -11.36
C ILE A 392 -22.18 -6.68 -10.05
N GLY A 393 -23.51 -6.67 -10.15
CA GLY A 393 -24.43 -6.67 -9.01
C GLY A 393 -25.10 -5.31 -8.81
N ASP A 394 -25.36 -4.96 -7.56
CA ASP A 394 -26.10 -3.76 -7.13
C ASP A 394 -25.22 -2.49 -7.19
N VAL A 395 -24.58 -2.24 -8.33
CA VAL A 395 -23.63 -1.14 -8.52
C VAL A 395 -24.19 -0.04 -9.44
N SER A 396 -23.82 1.20 -9.16
CA SER A 396 -24.40 2.39 -9.82
C SER A 396 -23.91 2.63 -11.25
N SER A 397 -22.82 1.99 -11.67
CA SER A 397 -22.19 2.19 -12.98
C SER A 397 -21.36 0.98 -13.41
N LYS A 398 -21.13 0.84 -14.72
CA LYS A 398 -20.17 -0.15 -15.22
C LYS A 398 -18.75 0.28 -14.88
N CYS A 399 -17.99 -0.64 -14.30
CA CYS A 399 -16.57 -0.44 -13.99
C CYS A 399 -15.84 -1.78 -14.19
N GLY A 400 -14.68 -1.75 -14.86
CA GLY A 400 -13.90 -2.95 -15.12
C GLY A 400 -12.61 -2.69 -15.91
N TYR A 401 -11.97 -3.78 -16.28
CA TYR A 401 -10.75 -3.84 -17.09
C TYR A 401 -10.91 -4.96 -18.13
N ARG A 402 -10.81 -4.64 -19.41
CA ARG A 402 -10.99 -5.60 -20.49
C ARG A 402 -9.94 -5.42 -21.58
N ASN A 403 -9.25 -6.51 -21.92
CA ASN A 403 -8.25 -6.55 -22.99
C ASN A 403 -7.23 -5.38 -22.91
N GLY A 404 -6.68 -5.12 -21.72
CA GLY A 404 -5.69 -4.05 -21.54
C GLY A 404 -6.24 -2.67 -21.20
N ASN A 405 -7.56 -2.46 -21.30
CA ASN A 405 -8.20 -1.14 -21.22
C ASN A 405 -9.22 -1.07 -20.08
N PHE A 406 -9.37 0.11 -19.46
CA PHE A 406 -10.37 0.33 -18.42
C PHE A 406 -11.75 0.66 -19.01
N ILE A 407 -12.80 0.19 -18.34
CA ILE A 407 -14.19 0.52 -18.63
C ILE A 407 -14.64 1.49 -17.54
N GLY A 408 -15.06 2.70 -17.92
CA GLY A 408 -15.51 3.74 -16.98
C GLY A 408 -14.50 4.85 -16.69
N GLY A 409 -13.29 4.76 -17.27
CA GLY A 409 -12.27 5.83 -17.23
C GLY A 409 -10.99 5.42 -17.95
N ALA A 410 -9.99 6.32 -17.99
CA ALA A 410 -8.76 6.12 -18.75
C ALA A 410 -7.72 5.22 -18.02
N THR A 411 -7.56 5.44 -16.72
CA THR A 411 -6.57 4.74 -15.87
C THR A 411 -7.21 3.93 -14.74
N GLY A 412 -8.54 3.94 -14.68
CA GLY A 412 -9.33 3.28 -13.67
C GLY A 412 -10.79 3.70 -13.73
N CYS A 413 -11.60 3.14 -12.84
CA CYS A 413 -13.00 3.47 -12.67
C CYS A 413 -13.42 3.25 -11.22
N THR A 414 -14.52 3.88 -10.83
CA THR A 414 -15.17 3.70 -9.53
C THR A 414 -16.66 3.54 -9.73
N THR A 415 -17.25 2.61 -8.98
CA THR A 415 -18.70 2.46 -8.87
C THR A 415 -19.12 2.46 -7.40
N ALA A 416 -20.41 2.66 -7.13
CA ALA A 416 -20.95 2.69 -5.77
C ALA A 416 -22.03 1.63 -5.59
N MET A 417 -22.02 0.98 -4.43
CA MET A 417 -23.02 0.02 -3.96
C MET A 417 -23.67 0.58 -2.70
N LYS A 418 -25.00 0.65 -2.66
CA LYS A 418 -25.73 1.10 -1.46
C LYS A 418 -25.59 0.10 -0.31
N LYS A 419 -25.71 0.57 0.93
CA LYS A 419 -25.72 -0.29 2.13
C LYS A 419 -26.69 -1.46 1.96
N GLY A 420 -26.22 -2.68 2.22
CA GLY A 420 -27.00 -3.92 2.08
C GLY A 420 -27.05 -4.51 0.67
N GLY A 421 -26.51 -3.82 -0.34
CA GLY A 421 -26.35 -4.35 -1.68
C GLY A 421 -25.28 -5.43 -1.79
N LYS A 422 -25.20 -6.07 -2.96
CA LYS A 422 -24.19 -7.07 -3.29
C LYS A 422 -23.45 -6.71 -4.57
N ALA A 423 -22.13 -6.68 -4.51
CA ALA A 423 -21.25 -6.46 -5.65
C ALA A 423 -20.24 -7.61 -5.76
N VAL A 424 -19.99 -8.04 -6.98
CA VAL A 424 -19.01 -9.08 -7.31
C VAL A 424 -17.99 -8.49 -8.25
N VAL A 425 -16.72 -8.52 -7.85
CA VAL A 425 -15.58 -8.30 -8.74
C VAL A 425 -15.27 -9.63 -9.42
N ARG A 426 -15.66 -9.77 -10.68
CA ARG A 426 -15.54 -11.00 -11.46
C ARG A 426 -14.27 -10.98 -12.29
N TYR A 427 -13.52 -12.08 -12.26
CA TYR A 427 -12.33 -12.33 -13.07
C TYR A 427 -12.63 -13.36 -14.15
N TYR A 428 -12.41 -13.04 -15.44
CA TYR A 428 -12.83 -13.88 -16.57
C TYR A 428 -11.98 -13.75 -17.84
#